data_AF-A0A953V1Q3-F1
#
_entry.id   AF-A0A953V1Q3-F1
#
_cell.length_a   1.000
_cell.length_b   1.000
_cell.length_c   1.000
_cell.angle_alpha   90.00
_cell.angle_beta   90.00
_cell.angle_gamma   90.00
#
_symmetry.space_group_name_H-M   'P 1'
#
loop_
_entity.id
_entity.type
_entity.pdbx_description
1 polymer ?
#
loop_
_entity_poly.entity_id
_entity_poly.type
_entity_poly.pdbx_seq_one_letter_code
_entity_poly.pdbx_strand_id
1 'polypeptide(L)'
;MVSTSGAKAEVLGAAGLVKQLAGQINVVIHALGILLCLPHILRAGEIIEYVSLGAGNTGRAFDLETNQRVAEFKFIRWQGGPESIRQNSLFKDFYEMAENDTKKEKHLYVLGTEHGQKFFNGGRAIASVLSRNVELRNRFNDKFGDQYRTVRDYYLPRKGLVVIQDVSSFVPELVAAAVEAAETEEE
;
A
#
# COMPACT_ATOMS: atom_id res chain seq x y z
N MET A 1 -38.18 -22.38 15.16
CA MET A 1 -37.08 -22.61 16.11
C MET A 1 -35.78 -22.37 15.36
N VAL A 2 -35.06 -21.30 15.67
CA VAL A 2 -33.68 -21.14 15.18
C VAL A 2 -32.85 -22.13 15.99
N SER A 3 -32.40 -23.18 15.33
CA SER A 3 -31.46 -24.17 15.86
C SER A 3 -30.27 -23.43 16.48
N THR A 4 -29.96 -23.74 17.73
CA THR A 4 -28.81 -23.24 18.48
C THR A 4 -27.55 -23.38 17.61
N SER A 5 -27.04 -22.27 17.09
CA SER A 5 -25.74 -22.29 16.42
C SER A 5 -24.70 -22.74 17.44
N GLY A 6 -23.81 -23.65 17.05
CA GLY A 6 -22.70 -24.10 17.92
C GLY A 6 -21.67 -23.00 18.23
N ALA A 7 -21.90 -21.78 17.75
CA ALA A 7 -21.06 -20.61 17.96
C ALA A 7 -21.30 -20.04 19.36
N LYS A 8 -20.37 -20.32 20.28
CA LYS A 8 -20.33 -19.72 21.62
C LYS A 8 -19.53 -18.42 21.62
N ALA A 9 -19.82 -17.54 22.58
CA ALA A 9 -19.08 -16.27 22.75
C ALA A 9 -17.56 -16.48 22.87
N GLU A 10 -17.14 -17.59 23.49
CA GLU A 10 -15.73 -17.98 23.62
C GLU A 10 -15.06 -18.21 22.26
N VAL A 11 -15.77 -18.84 21.32
CA VAL A 11 -15.27 -19.11 19.96
C VAL A 11 -15.11 -17.80 19.19
N LEU A 12 -16.05 -16.86 19.35
CA LEU A 12 -15.94 -15.52 18.76
C LEU A 12 -14.77 -14.74 19.36
N GLY A 13 -14.56 -14.84 20.68
CA GLY A 13 -13.41 -14.23 21.36
C GLY A 13 -12.07 -14.79 20.86
N ALA A 14 -11.97 -16.10 20.73
CA ALA A 14 -10.78 -16.76 20.17
C ALA A 14 -10.51 -16.33 18.72
N ALA A 15 -11.54 -16.27 17.88
CA ALA A 15 -11.42 -15.77 16.51
C ALA A 15 -10.94 -14.29 16.48
N GLY A 16 -11.41 -13.46 17.41
CA GLY A 16 -10.93 -12.10 17.60
C GLY A 16 -9.42 -12.03 17.92
N LEU A 17 -8.93 -12.89 18.81
CA LEU A 17 -7.51 -12.97 19.14
C LEU A 17 -6.66 -13.41 17.94
N VAL A 18 -7.10 -14.41 17.18
CA VAL A 18 -6.41 -14.85 15.96
C VAL A 18 -6.33 -13.70 14.96
N LYS A 19 -7.43 -12.97 14.75
CA LYS A 19 -7.45 -11.80 13.86
C LYS A 19 -6.46 -10.72 14.33
N GLN A 20 -6.39 -10.45 15.63
CA GLN A 20 -5.45 -9.49 16.20
C GLN A 20 -4.00 -9.92 15.96
N LEU A 21 -3.67 -11.18 16.24
CA LEU A 21 -2.33 -11.74 16.04
C LEU A 21 -1.93 -11.71 14.56
N ALA A 22 -2.83 -12.11 13.65
CA ALA A 22 -2.61 -12.00 12.21
C ALA A 22 -2.34 -10.55 11.77
N GLY A 23 -3.06 -9.58 12.35
CA GLY A 23 -2.79 -8.16 12.14
C GLY A 23 -1.39 -7.73 12.57
N GLN A 24 -0.91 -8.19 13.74
CA GLN A 24 0.45 -7.90 14.22
C GLN A 24 1.52 -8.56 13.35
N ILE A 25 1.27 -9.77 12.84
CA ILE A 25 2.19 -10.44 11.90
C ILE A 25 2.35 -9.61 10.63
N ASN A 26 1.25 -9.08 10.07
CA ASN A 26 1.33 -8.22 8.88
C ASN A 26 2.19 -6.97 9.12
N VAL A 27 2.11 -6.39 10.32
CA VAL A 27 2.94 -5.25 10.73
C VAL A 27 4.43 -5.64 10.77
N VAL A 28 4.76 -6.80 11.34
CA VAL A 28 6.14 -7.31 11.40
C VAL A 28 6.68 -7.59 10.00
N ILE A 29 5.90 -8.22 9.13
CA ILE A 29 6.28 -8.48 7.73
C ILE A 29 6.59 -7.17 7.01
N HIS A 30 5.76 -6.14 7.18
CA HIS A 30 5.98 -4.83 6.58
C HIS A 30 7.28 -4.18 7.06
N ALA A 31 7.50 -4.14 8.37
CA ALA A 31 8.71 -3.57 8.95
C ALA A 31 9.98 -4.30 8.49
N LEU A 32 9.96 -5.65 8.48
CA LEU A 32 11.07 -6.45 7.98
C LEU A 32 11.31 -6.24 6.48
N GLY A 33 10.25 -6.18 5.67
CA GLY A 33 10.36 -5.90 4.25
C GLY A 33 11.04 -4.56 3.98
N ILE A 34 10.70 -3.52 4.75
CA ILE A 34 11.39 -2.21 4.67
C ILE A 34 12.87 -2.38 5.00
N LEU A 35 13.19 -2.97 6.17
CA LEU A 35 14.58 -3.14 6.63
C LEU A 35 15.44 -3.90 5.62
N LEU A 36 14.89 -4.92 4.97
CA LEU A 36 15.58 -5.68 3.92
C LEU A 36 15.81 -4.86 2.65
N CYS A 37 14.92 -3.93 2.32
CA CYS A 37 15.11 -3.03 1.17
C CYS A 37 16.17 -1.96 1.41
N LEU A 38 16.32 -1.47 2.66
CA LEU A 38 17.15 -0.30 2.98
C LEU A 38 18.59 -0.36 2.42
N PRO A 39 19.36 -1.45 2.58
CA PRO A 39 20.73 -1.53 2.08
C PRO A 39 20.84 -1.41 0.56
N HIS A 40 19.77 -1.71 -0.17
CA HIS A 40 19.75 -1.71 -1.63
C HIS A 40 19.24 -0.38 -2.22
N ILE A 41 18.43 0.36 -1.48
CA ILE A 41 17.83 1.61 -1.97
C ILE A 41 18.57 2.87 -1.50
N LEU A 42 19.25 2.81 -0.36
CA LEU A 42 19.95 3.96 0.21
C LEU A 42 21.23 4.26 -0.59
N ARG A 43 21.45 5.55 -0.86
CA ARG A 43 22.68 6.03 -1.50
C ARG A 43 23.77 6.26 -0.47
N ALA A 44 25.03 6.30 -0.93
CA ALA A 44 26.14 6.69 -0.08
C ALA A 44 25.91 8.08 0.53
N GLY A 45 26.02 8.20 1.86
CA GLY A 45 25.78 9.44 2.59
C GLY A 45 24.30 9.80 2.80
N GLU A 46 23.37 8.93 2.40
CA GLU A 46 21.96 9.09 2.75
C GLU A 46 21.72 8.70 4.22
N ILE A 47 21.05 9.57 4.96
CA ILE A 47 20.81 9.43 6.40
C ILE A 47 19.32 9.22 6.62
N ILE A 48 18.97 8.12 7.29
CA ILE A 48 17.60 7.84 7.71
C ILE A 48 17.23 8.81 8.84
N GLU A 49 16.17 9.58 8.63
CA GLU A 49 15.58 10.47 9.62
C GLU A 49 14.41 9.79 10.34
N TYR A 50 13.68 8.92 9.62
CA TYR A 50 12.58 8.12 10.16
C TYR A 50 12.36 6.84 9.35
N VAL A 51 11.97 5.76 10.03
CA VAL A 51 11.50 4.51 9.41
C VAL A 51 10.37 3.90 10.24
N SER A 52 9.32 3.43 9.56
CA SER A 52 8.16 2.80 10.18
C SER A 52 8.44 1.35 10.59
N LEU A 53 8.52 1.11 11.90
CA LEU A 53 8.79 -0.21 12.49
C LEU A 53 7.66 -0.66 13.42
N GLY A 54 6.42 -0.44 12.98
CA GLY A 54 5.30 -1.26 13.39
C GLY A 54 4.17 -0.58 14.15
N ALA A 55 4.42 0.46 14.95
CA ALA A 55 3.35 1.22 15.61
C ALA A 55 2.45 2.04 14.66
N GLY A 56 2.48 1.73 13.35
CA GLY A 56 2.00 2.57 12.27
C GLY A 56 2.81 3.86 12.13
N ASN A 57 2.47 4.67 11.13
CA ASN A 57 3.06 6.00 10.91
C ASN A 57 2.47 7.03 11.89
N THR A 58 2.49 6.74 13.20
CA THR A 58 1.89 7.64 14.20
C THR A 58 2.59 9.00 14.18
N GLY A 59 1.92 9.99 13.60
CA GLY A 59 2.44 11.35 13.42
C GLY A 59 3.40 11.54 12.24
N ARG A 60 3.57 10.54 11.37
CA ARG A 60 4.43 10.64 10.17
C ARG A 60 3.63 10.38 8.90
N ALA A 61 4.03 11.04 7.82
CA ALA A 61 3.31 10.94 6.55
C ALA A 61 3.71 9.69 5.75
N PHE A 62 4.95 9.21 5.92
CA PHE A 62 5.57 8.19 5.07
C PHE A 62 6.28 7.10 5.86
N ASP A 63 6.38 5.91 5.27
CA ASP A 63 7.08 4.77 5.85
C ASP A 63 8.59 4.97 6.04
N LEU A 64 9.23 5.75 5.16
CA LEU A 64 10.63 6.10 5.24
C LEU A 64 10.81 7.58 4.91
N GLU A 65 11.60 8.26 5.73
CA GLU A 65 12.08 9.60 5.46
C GLU A 65 13.59 9.65 5.69
N THR A 66 14.31 10.16 4.69
CA THR A 66 15.74 10.41 4.75
C THR A 66 16.01 11.88 4.46
N ASN A 67 17.26 12.30 4.57
CA ASN A 67 17.68 13.63 4.12
C ASN A 67 17.51 13.84 2.60
N GLN A 68 17.28 12.78 1.80
CA GLN A 68 17.17 12.85 0.34
C GLN A 68 15.80 12.44 -0.21
N ARG A 69 15.07 11.54 0.46
CA ARG A 69 13.81 10.99 -0.05
C ARG A 69 12.75 10.81 1.02
N VAL A 70 11.51 10.75 0.54
CA VAL A 70 10.37 10.16 1.25
C VAL A 70 9.92 8.93 0.48
N ALA A 71 9.53 7.88 1.19
CA ALA A 71 9.08 6.65 0.55
C ALA A 71 7.93 5.96 1.26
N GLU A 72 7.08 5.33 0.44
CA GLU A 72 6.01 4.42 0.84
C GLU A 72 6.34 3.03 0.34
N PHE A 73 6.07 2.01 1.16
CA PHE A 73 6.22 0.63 0.77
C PHE A 73 4.84 -0.01 0.62
N LYS A 74 4.63 -0.72 -0.47
CA LYS A 74 3.40 -1.47 -0.72
C LYS A 74 3.79 -2.87 -1.17
N PHE A 75 3.97 -3.74 -0.18
CA PHE A 75 4.15 -5.17 -0.39
C PHE A 75 2.83 -5.85 -0.76
N ILE A 76 2.23 -5.39 -1.86
CA ILE A 76 0.96 -5.86 -2.38
C ILE A 76 1.20 -7.07 -3.25
N ARG A 77 0.57 -8.19 -2.90
CA ARG A 77 0.40 -9.31 -3.83
C ARG A 77 -0.87 -9.12 -4.65
N TRP A 78 -0.74 -9.16 -5.97
CA TRP A 78 -1.87 -9.19 -6.90
C TRP A 78 -2.32 -10.64 -7.07
N GLN A 79 -3.58 -10.95 -6.78
CA GLN A 79 -4.12 -12.32 -6.80
C GLN A 79 -4.83 -12.65 -8.11
N GLY A 80 -5.11 -11.66 -8.96
CA GLY A 80 -6.03 -11.84 -10.08
C GLY A 80 -7.48 -11.86 -9.59
N GLY A 81 -8.39 -11.25 -10.36
CA GLY A 81 -9.78 -11.04 -9.93
C GLY A 81 -10.04 -9.65 -9.31
N PRO A 82 -10.96 -9.51 -8.32
CA PRO A 82 -11.36 -8.20 -7.78
C PRO A 82 -10.24 -7.47 -7.00
N GLU A 83 -9.38 -6.74 -7.69
CA GLU A 83 -8.25 -6.00 -7.10
C GLU A 83 -8.59 -4.60 -6.57
N SER A 84 -9.88 -4.27 -6.44
CA SER A 84 -10.35 -2.92 -6.16
C SER A 84 -9.80 -2.32 -4.85
N ILE A 85 -9.67 -3.13 -3.79
CA ILE A 85 -9.16 -2.67 -2.48
C ILE A 85 -7.67 -2.33 -2.58
N ARG A 86 -6.88 -3.22 -3.18
CA ARG A 86 -5.42 -3.05 -3.36
C ARG A 86 -5.11 -1.87 -4.27
N GLN A 87 -5.85 -1.74 -5.38
CA GLN A 87 -5.78 -0.58 -6.27
C GLN A 87 -6.14 0.73 -5.58
N ASN A 88 -7.19 0.73 -4.74
CA ASN A 88 -7.59 1.93 -4.00
C ASN A 88 -6.52 2.40 -3.02
N SER A 89 -5.90 1.46 -2.29
CA SER A 89 -4.75 1.79 -1.44
C SER A 89 -3.63 2.36 -2.28
N LEU A 90 -3.21 1.66 -3.34
CA LEU A 90 -2.11 2.11 -4.20
C LEU A 90 -2.32 3.52 -4.75
N PHE A 91 -3.55 3.85 -5.17
CA PHE A 91 -3.90 5.20 -5.60
C PHE A 91 -3.78 6.23 -4.48
N LYS A 92 -4.30 5.92 -3.28
CA LYS A 92 -4.19 6.80 -2.12
C LYS A 92 -2.72 7.12 -1.83
N ASP A 93 -1.87 6.10 -1.78
CA ASP A 93 -0.47 6.28 -1.42
C ASP A 93 0.25 7.11 -2.49
N PHE A 94 0.02 6.83 -3.78
CA PHE A 94 0.52 7.67 -4.88
C PHE A 94 0.03 9.13 -4.77
N TYR A 95 -1.26 9.34 -4.51
CA TYR A 95 -1.84 10.68 -4.35
C TYR A 95 -1.19 11.43 -3.19
N GLU A 96 -1.06 10.80 -2.02
CA GLU A 96 -0.47 11.42 -0.83
C GLU A 96 0.98 11.83 -1.09
N MET A 97 1.75 10.99 -1.79
CA MET A 97 3.12 11.32 -2.19
C MET A 97 3.16 12.45 -3.24
N ALA A 98 2.36 12.34 -4.30
CA ALA A 98 2.36 13.31 -5.41
C ALA A 98 2.00 14.72 -4.91
N GLU A 99 1.04 14.82 -4.00
CA GLU A 99 0.55 16.08 -3.45
C GLU A 99 1.32 16.58 -2.22
N ASN A 100 2.29 15.82 -1.70
CA ASN A 100 3.12 16.26 -0.60
C ASN A 100 4.10 17.36 -1.03
N ASP A 101 4.15 18.47 -0.29
CA ASP A 101 5.01 19.61 -0.57
C ASP A 101 6.41 19.42 0.05
N THR A 102 7.14 18.43 -0.48
CA THR A 102 8.55 18.20 -0.14
C THR A 102 9.41 18.33 -1.38
N LYS A 103 10.65 18.78 -1.18
CA LYS A 103 11.70 18.79 -2.21
C LYS A 103 12.45 17.47 -2.30
N LYS A 104 12.22 16.56 -1.34
CA LYS A 104 12.80 15.21 -1.31
C LYS A 104 12.27 14.39 -2.48
N GLU A 105 13.07 13.47 -2.98
CA GLU A 105 12.61 12.49 -3.97
C GLU A 105 11.49 11.64 -3.39
N LYS A 106 10.50 11.27 -4.20
CA LYS A 106 9.35 10.48 -3.77
C LYS A 106 9.40 9.11 -4.41
N HIS A 107 9.47 8.06 -3.58
CA HIS A 107 9.57 6.68 -4.05
C HIS A 107 8.43 5.82 -3.51
N LEU A 108 7.66 5.20 -4.40
CA LEU A 108 6.66 4.20 -4.08
C LEU A 108 7.21 2.82 -4.45
N TYR A 109 7.65 2.07 -3.44
CA TYR A 109 8.22 0.74 -3.63
C TYR A 109 7.13 -0.32 -3.61
N VAL A 110 7.11 -1.19 -4.63
CA VAL A 110 6.08 -2.22 -4.82
C VAL A 110 6.69 -3.58 -5.13
N LEU A 111 5.90 -4.65 -4.99
CA LEU A 111 6.23 -5.98 -5.50
C LEU A 111 5.65 -6.14 -6.90
N GLY A 112 6.50 -6.00 -7.92
CA GLY A 112 6.08 -6.03 -9.31
C GLY A 112 5.33 -4.75 -9.72
N THR A 113 5.71 -4.15 -10.84
CA THR A 113 5.08 -2.90 -11.29
C THR A 113 3.93 -3.10 -12.27
N GLU A 114 3.80 -4.27 -12.91
CA GLU A 114 2.90 -4.45 -14.06
C GLU A 114 1.44 -4.15 -13.73
N HIS A 115 0.91 -4.71 -12.65
CA HIS A 115 -0.48 -4.51 -12.25
C HIS A 115 -0.76 -3.07 -11.84
N GLY A 116 0.14 -2.46 -11.06
CA GLY A 116 0.04 -1.06 -10.67
C GLY A 116 0.08 -0.14 -11.89
N GLN A 117 0.97 -0.39 -12.84
CA GLN A 117 1.05 0.37 -14.09
C GLN A 117 -0.21 0.21 -14.94
N LYS A 118 -0.73 -1.01 -15.12
CA LYS A 118 -2.01 -1.24 -15.82
C LYS A 118 -3.16 -0.48 -15.16
N PHE A 119 -3.22 -0.49 -13.83
CA PHE A 119 -4.22 0.26 -13.07
C PHE A 119 -4.09 1.78 -13.26
N PHE A 120 -2.88 2.34 -13.09
CA PHE A 120 -2.64 3.78 -13.23
C PHE A 120 -2.89 4.31 -14.65
N ASN A 121 -2.64 3.48 -15.67
CA ASN A 121 -2.93 3.81 -17.06
C ASN A 121 -4.36 3.42 -17.48
N GLY A 122 -5.15 2.86 -16.56
CA GLY A 122 -6.52 2.41 -16.79
C GLY A 122 -7.57 3.52 -16.61
N GLY A 123 -8.79 3.25 -17.08
CA GLY A 123 -9.91 4.20 -17.06
C GLY A 123 -10.80 4.15 -15.83
N ARG A 124 -10.35 3.59 -14.70
CA ARG A 124 -11.20 3.47 -13.50
C ARG A 124 -11.56 4.86 -12.97
N ALA A 125 -12.83 5.09 -12.68
CA ALA A 125 -13.32 6.39 -12.21
C ALA A 125 -12.75 6.74 -10.82
N ILE A 126 -12.26 7.97 -10.64
CA ILE A 126 -11.75 8.47 -9.35
C ILE A 126 -12.81 8.34 -8.25
N ALA A 127 -14.06 8.69 -8.56
CA ALA A 127 -15.17 8.56 -7.63
C ALA A 127 -15.37 7.11 -7.11
N SER A 128 -15.09 6.10 -7.94
CA SER A 128 -15.11 4.69 -7.53
C SER A 128 -13.93 4.34 -6.63
N VAL A 129 -12.73 4.84 -6.98
CA VAL A 129 -11.50 4.59 -6.22
C VAL A 129 -11.57 5.20 -4.82
N LEU A 130 -12.11 6.41 -4.70
CA LEU A 130 -12.21 7.15 -3.44
C LEU A 130 -13.50 6.87 -2.66
N SER A 131 -14.37 6.00 -3.17
CA SER A 131 -15.72 5.75 -2.61
C SER A 131 -15.74 5.37 -1.13
N ARG A 132 -14.74 4.62 -0.66
CA ARG A 132 -14.63 4.15 0.73
C ARG A 132 -13.80 5.06 1.65
N ASN A 133 -13.20 6.12 1.13
CA ASN A 133 -12.42 7.08 1.92
C ASN A 133 -13.00 8.49 1.73
N VAL A 134 -14.00 8.81 2.57
CA VAL A 134 -14.78 10.06 2.48
C VAL A 134 -13.89 11.29 2.65
N GLU A 135 -12.94 11.26 3.60
CA GLU A 135 -12.03 12.38 3.84
C GLU A 135 -11.14 12.64 2.63
N LEU A 136 -10.48 11.60 2.10
CA LEU A 136 -9.64 11.72 0.91
C LEU A 136 -10.44 12.19 -0.31
N ARG A 137 -11.66 11.68 -0.48
CA ARG A 137 -12.57 12.12 -1.55
C ARG A 137 -12.90 13.60 -1.44
N ASN A 138 -13.23 14.09 -0.24
CA ASN A 138 -13.56 15.49 -0.03
C ASN A 138 -12.33 16.36 -0.33
N ARG A 139 -11.16 16.03 0.23
CA ARG A 139 -9.90 16.76 -0.07
C ARG A 139 -9.57 16.79 -1.56
N PHE A 140 -9.78 15.67 -2.26
CA PHE A 140 -9.57 15.59 -3.70
C PHE A 140 -10.52 16.53 -4.45
N ASN A 141 -11.81 16.49 -4.12
CA ASN A 141 -12.84 17.32 -4.75
C ASN A 141 -12.65 18.81 -4.44
N ASP A 142 -12.26 19.16 -3.21
CA ASP A 142 -12.00 20.55 -2.82
C ASP A 142 -10.82 21.13 -3.62
N LYS A 143 -9.80 20.30 -3.92
CA LYS A 143 -8.61 20.73 -4.64
C LYS A 143 -8.78 20.74 -6.16
N PHE A 144 -9.49 19.76 -6.72
CA PHE A 144 -9.51 19.51 -8.17
C PHE A 144 -10.91 19.59 -8.80
N GLY A 145 -11.99 19.58 -8.01
CA GLY A 145 -13.35 19.50 -8.51
C GLY A 145 -13.53 18.36 -9.52
N ASP A 146 -14.15 18.66 -10.65
CA ASP A 146 -14.42 17.70 -11.74
C ASP A 146 -13.28 17.59 -12.78
N GLN A 147 -12.09 18.17 -12.50
CA GLN A 147 -10.98 18.21 -13.45
C GLN A 147 -10.51 16.81 -13.87
N TYR A 148 -10.49 15.85 -12.95
CA TYR A 148 -10.01 14.48 -13.19
C TYR A 148 -11.14 13.47 -13.00
N ARG A 149 -11.51 12.76 -14.08
CA ARG A 149 -12.59 11.77 -14.04
C ARG A 149 -12.08 10.37 -13.76
N THR A 150 -10.92 10.02 -14.31
CA THR A 150 -10.31 8.70 -14.19
C THR A 150 -8.96 8.74 -13.49
N VAL A 151 -8.51 7.58 -13.00
CA VAL A 151 -7.17 7.40 -12.42
C VAL A 151 -6.09 7.87 -13.38
N ARG A 152 -6.20 7.52 -14.68
CA ARG A 152 -5.27 7.94 -15.72
C ARG A 152 -5.18 9.45 -15.87
N ASP A 153 -6.33 10.15 -15.84
CA ASP A 153 -6.37 11.61 -16.01
C ASP A 153 -5.56 12.32 -14.92
N TYR A 154 -5.68 11.85 -13.67
CA TYR A 154 -4.92 12.37 -12.55
C TYR A 154 -3.44 11.96 -12.59
N TYR A 155 -3.18 10.69 -12.94
CA TYR A 155 -1.85 10.08 -12.90
C TYR A 155 -0.90 10.62 -13.96
N LEU A 156 -1.33 10.74 -15.23
CA LEU A 156 -0.41 11.07 -16.34
C LEU A 156 0.36 12.38 -16.14
N PRO A 157 -0.27 13.51 -15.73
CA PRO A 157 0.46 14.75 -15.47
C PRO A 157 1.44 14.67 -14.29
N ARG A 158 1.28 13.67 -13.40
CA ARG A 158 2.03 13.52 -12.14
C ARG A 158 2.97 12.33 -12.11
N LYS A 159 2.99 11.51 -13.17
CA LYS A 159 3.79 10.29 -13.24
C LYS A 159 5.28 10.53 -12.93
N GLY A 160 5.82 11.68 -13.31
CA GLY A 160 7.21 12.05 -13.04
C GLY A 160 7.48 12.55 -11.61
N LEU A 161 6.45 12.78 -10.79
CA LEU A 161 6.60 13.28 -9.43
C LEU A 161 6.91 12.17 -8.42
N VAL A 162 6.55 10.93 -8.72
CA VAL A 162 6.75 9.77 -7.84
C VAL A 162 7.35 8.63 -8.63
N VAL A 163 8.52 8.16 -8.22
CA VAL A 163 9.18 6.99 -8.81
C VAL A 163 8.49 5.74 -8.26
N ILE A 164 7.89 4.94 -9.15
CA ILE A 164 7.33 3.64 -8.79
C ILE A 164 8.39 2.59 -9.12
N GLN A 165 8.93 1.92 -8.10
CA GLN A 165 10.06 1.00 -8.24
C GLN A 165 9.72 -0.40 -7.71
N ASP A 166 10.10 -1.42 -8.46
CA ASP A 166 10.01 -2.81 -8.03
C ASP A 166 11.14 -3.13 -7.04
N VAL A 167 10.79 -3.72 -5.91
CA VAL A 167 11.75 -4.19 -4.88
C VAL A 167 11.70 -5.70 -4.66
N SER A 168 11.00 -6.44 -5.53
CA SER A 168 10.81 -7.90 -5.40
C SER A 168 12.13 -8.65 -5.26
N SER A 169 13.20 -8.21 -5.92
CA SER A 169 14.53 -8.84 -5.86
C SER A 169 15.22 -8.69 -4.49
N PHE A 170 14.76 -7.78 -3.63
CA PHE A 170 15.34 -7.54 -2.30
C PHE A 170 14.61 -8.31 -1.20
N VAL A 171 13.41 -8.83 -1.50
CA VAL A 171 12.58 -9.59 -0.56
C VAL A 171 12.02 -10.85 -1.23
N PRO A 172 12.88 -11.71 -1.81
CA PRO A 172 12.43 -12.85 -2.60
C PRO A 172 11.60 -13.84 -1.77
N GLU A 173 11.85 -13.98 -0.47
CA GLU A 173 11.08 -14.85 0.43
C GLU A 173 9.64 -14.35 0.60
N LEU A 174 9.43 -13.03 0.61
CA LEU A 174 8.08 -12.46 0.67
C LEU A 174 7.32 -12.70 -0.63
N VAL A 175 8.02 -12.69 -1.76
CA VAL A 175 7.47 -13.04 -3.07
C VAL A 175 7.16 -14.54 -3.15
N ALA A 176 8.03 -15.40 -2.63
CA ALA A 176 7.83 -16.85 -2.63
C ALA A 176 6.68 -17.30 -1.71
N ALA A 177 6.63 -16.79 -0.47
CA ALA A 177 5.54 -17.05 0.47
C ALA A 177 4.21 -16.51 -0.06
N ALA A 178 4.25 -15.42 -0.84
CA ALA A 178 3.12 -15.02 -1.65
C ALA A 178 2.76 -16.16 -2.61
N VAL A 179 3.62 -16.58 -3.55
CA VAL A 179 3.34 -17.63 -4.55
C VAL A 179 2.71 -18.90 -3.94
N GLU A 180 3.34 -19.50 -2.93
CA GLU A 180 2.88 -20.74 -2.28
C GLU A 180 1.43 -20.64 -1.75
N ALA A 181 1.04 -19.48 -1.21
CA ALA A 181 -0.30 -19.29 -0.69
C ALA A 181 -1.41 -19.25 -1.76
N ALA A 182 -1.12 -18.97 -3.04
CA ALA A 182 -2.18 -19.10 -4.08
C ALA A 182 -2.34 -20.51 -4.59
N GLU A 183 -1.26 -21.29 -4.65
CA GLU A 183 -1.35 -22.69 -5.07
C GLU A 183 -2.27 -23.47 -4.11
N THR A 184 -2.28 -23.12 -2.82
CA THR A 184 -3.19 -23.68 -1.82
C THR A 184 -4.63 -23.15 -1.86
N GLU A 185 -4.91 -22.03 -2.53
CA GLU A 185 -6.28 -21.47 -2.67
C GLU A 185 -7.00 -21.97 -3.94
N GLU A 186 -6.26 -22.56 -4.88
CA GLU A 186 -6.79 -23.15 -6.12
C GLU A 186 -7.12 -24.66 -6.01
N GLU A 187 -6.79 -25.30 -4.87
CA GLU A 187 -7.15 -26.70 -4.51
C GLU A 187 -8.42 -26.80 -3.65
#